data_AF-A0A832ATE0-F1
#
_entry.id   AF-A0A832ATE0-F1
#
_cell.length_a   1.000
_cell.length_b   1.000
_cell.length_c   1.000
_cell.angle_alpha   90.00
_cell.angle_beta   90.00
_cell.angle_gamma   90.00
#
_symmetry.space_group_name_H-M   'P 1'
#
loop_
_entity.id
_entity.type
_entity.pdbx_description
1 polymer ?
#
loop_
_entity_poly.entity_id
_entity_poly.type
_entity_poly.pdbx_seq_one_letter_code
_entity_poly.pdbx_strand_id
1 'polypeptide(L)'
;MKKKELGYVLTVSVVLSLLVNVFFGRALSARISTLPLLNRWKILSPQAPIVINTREEVRVSDTTDVPKIISAARPKLSGVFVVSAGKTSQVGAAVNLTSDGTFLTVKKALEGQKTENLYIKLDDGTTSKIVSMVLDPATNLVLLKTELRNVPTAALGASRNLSAGDRIFFLAPTEWDFSPSFQNAFVSQRQQSDAGTVYNSDLPRRSFAASSAGALVPGQAVINLNGEVVGVWDGSSLVSSDVIQDFSSGYFSNNSSLSRPAYGFTYRNISSLEAKLGNLQIGAMVVKVNSSSAAQKAGLKEGDIITAINDTALAEDKPLENYLQKYRAGDKVKFSVVRDGGKIDINIAVGELK
;
A
#
# COMPACT_ATOMS: atom_id res chain seq x y z
N MET A 1 -95.58 9.34 20.55
CA MET A 1 -94.15 9.76 20.62
C MET A 1 -93.94 11.01 19.79
N LYS A 2 -93.34 12.06 20.36
CA LYS A 2 -92.97 13.28 19.62
C LYS A 2 -91.78 12.97 18.70
N LYS A 3 -91.71 13.55 17.49
CA LYS A 3 -90.64 13.28 16.49
C LYS A 3 -89.21 13.33 17.05
N LYS A 4 -88.95 14.17 18.06
CA LYS A 4 -87.64 14.28 18.73
C LYS A 4 -87.29 13.05 19.58
N GLU A 5 -88.27 12.39 20.20
CA GLU A 5 -88.01 11.17 20.99
C GLU A 5 -87.72 9.97 20.11
N LEU A 6 -88.38 9.87 18.94
CA LEU A 6 -88.11 8.79 17.99
C LEU A 6 -86.68 8.86 17.44
N GLY A 7 -86.18 10.08 17.16
CA GLY A 7 -84.81 10.29 16.70
C GLY A 7 -83.77 9.87 17.74
N TYR A 8 -84.01 10.16 19.02
CA TYR A 8 -83.10 9.80 20.11
C TYR A 8 -83.03 8.28 20.35
N VAL A 9 -84.17 7.59 20.30
CA VAL A 9 -84.21 6.12 20.44
C VAL A 9 -83.44 5.44 19.30
N LEU A 10 -83.55 5.95 18.08
CA LEU A 10 -82.85 5.41 16.91
C LEU A 10 -81.33 5.58 17.00
N THR A 11 -80.84 6.77 17.40
CA THR A 11 -79.40 6.98 17.57
C THR A 11 -78.84 6.15 18.71
N VAL A 12 -79.53 6.05 19.85
CA VAL A 12 -79.09 5.18 20.95
C VAL A 12 -79.04 3.72 20.51
N SER A 13 -80.02 3.23 19.74
CA SER A 13 -80.02 1.86 19.24
C SER A 13 -78.86 1.56 18.27
N VAL A 14 -78.50 2.52 17.40
CA VAL A 14 -77.38 2.35 16.45
C VAL A 14 -76.03 2.41 17.17
N VAL A 15 -75.88 3.32 18.13
CA VAL A 15 -74.64 3.40 18.92
C VAL A 15 -74.48 2.15 19.79
N LEU A 16 -75.58 1.66 20.37
CA LEU A 16 -75.56 0.43 21.16
C LEU A 16 -75.24 -0.79 20.29
N SER A 17 -75.79 -0.90 19.08
CA SER A 17 -75.47 -2.02 18.18
C SER A 17 -74.01 -1.99 17.71
N LEU A 18 -73.46 -0.80 17.44
CA LEU A 18 -72.03 -0.62 17.12
C LEU A 18 -71.14 -1.01 18.30
N LEU A 19 -71.47 -0.56 19.51
CA LEU A 19 -70.71 -0.90 20.72
C LEU A 19 -70.77 -2.40 21.01
N VAL A 20 -71.95 -3.01 20.90
CA VAL A 20 -72.12 -4.47 21.06
C VAL A 20 -71.31 -5.20 20.01
N ASN A 21 -71.32 -4.79 18.74
CA ASN A 21 -70.58 -5.46 17.67
C ASN A 21 -69.06 -5.33 17.83
N VAL A 22 -68.56 -4.17 18.26
CA VAL A 22 -67.13 -3.97 18.55
C VAL A 22 -66.71 -4.79 19.77
N PHE A 23 -67.53 -4.84 20.81
CA PHE A 23 -67.25 -5.59 22.03
C PHE A 23 -67.33 -7.11 21.79
N PHE A 24 -68.37 -7.59 21.11
CA PHE A 24 -68.49 -9.01 20.76
C PHE A 24 -67.43 -9.44 19.73
N GLY A 25 -67.21 -8.64 18.68
CA GLY A 25 -66.30 -8.97 17.59
C GLY A 25 -64.83 -9.03 18.01
N ARG A 26 -64.38 -8.13 18.91
CA ARG A 26 -62.98 -8.06 19.33
C ARG A 26 -62.68 -8.73 20.67
N ALA A 27 -63.54 -8.59 21.67
CA ALA A 27 -63.24 -9.06 23.03
C ALA A 27 -63.89 -10.41 23.35
N LEU A 28 -65.17 -10.58 22.99
CA LEU A 28 -65.91 -11.80 23.33
C LEU A 28 -65.58 -12.96 22.37
N SER A 29 -65.50 -12.70 21.07
CA SER A 29 -65.14 -13.67 20.02
C SER A 29 -63.85 -14.43 20.34
N ALA A 30 -62.79 -13.70 20.71
CA ALA A 30 -61.48 -14.27 21.04
C ALA A 30 -61.49 -15.10 22.33
N ARG A 31 -62.35 -14.79 23.30
CA ARG A 31 -62.49 -15.60 24.54
C ARG A 31 -63.43 -16.78 24.35
N ILE A 32 -64.52 -16.60 23.63
CA ILE A 32 -65.51 -17.65 23.32
C ILE A 32 -64.89 -18.74 22.44
N SER A 33 -64.00 -18.38 21.49
CA SER A 33 -63.29 -19.35 20.65
C SER A 33 -62.35 -20.26 21.45
N THR A 34 -61.93 -19.86 22.66
CA THR A 34 -61.09 -20.67 23.56
C THR A 34 -61.88 -21.59 24.50
N LEU A 35 -63.22 -21.49 24.55
CA LEU A 35 -64.04 -22.40 25.35
C LEU A 35 -64.01 -23.82 24.76
N PRO A 36 -63.73 -24.86 25.58
CA PRO A 36 -63.45 -26.21 25.09
C PRO A 36 -64.64 -26.87 24.36
N LEU A 37 -65.88 -26.46 24.67
CA LEU A 37 -67.09 -26.93 23.98
C LEU A 37 -67.20 -26.41 22.53
N LEU A 38 -66.80 -25.16 22.28
CA LEU A 38 -66.94 -24.52 20.95
C LEU A 38 -65.78 -24.84 20.02
N ASN A 39 -64.57 -25.05 20.58
CA ASN A 39 -63.41 -25.51 19.82
C ASN A 39 -63.61 -26.95 19.29
N ARG A 40 -64.37 -27.80 20.02
CA ARG A 40 -64.77 -29.14 19.53
C ARG A 40 -65.62 -29.09 18.26
N TRP A 41 -66.37 -28.02 18.02
CA TRP A 41 -67.25 -27.88 16.85
C TRP A 41 -66.60 -27.08 15.69
N LYS A 42 -65.33 -26.66 15.82
CA LYS A 42 -64.53 -26.00 14.75
C LYS A 42 -65.19 -24.79 14.06
N ILE A 43 -66.08 -24.06 14.76
CA ILE A 43 -66.85 -22.97 14.15
C ILE A 43 -65.98 -21.73 13.86
N LEU A 44 -64.82 -21.58 14.53
CA LEU A 44 -63.92 -20.43 14.39
C LEU A 44 -62.47 -20.92 14.28
N SER A 45 -62.01 -21.21 13.07
CA SER A 45 -60.58 -21.54 12.82
C SER A 45 -59.81 -20.25 12.52
N PRO A 46 -58.75 -19.89 13.27
CA PRO A 46 -57.96 -18.70 12.95
C PRO A 46 -57.21 -18.87 11.62
N GLN A 47 -57.29 -17.86 10.75
CA GLN A 47 -56.62 -17.84 9.45
C GLN A 47 -55.12 -17.51 9.60
N ALA A 48 -54.30 -18.45 9.10
CA ALA A 48 -52.87 -18.38 8.74
C ALA A 48 -51.82 -18.10 9.86
N PRO A 49 -50.68 -18.82 9.85
CA PRO A 49 -49.59 -18.60 10.80
C PRO A 49 -48.85 -17.28 10.54
N ILE A 50 -48.48 -16.59 11.60
CA ILE A 50 -47.61 -15.40 11.56
C ILE A 50 -46.20 -15.86 11.15
N VAL A 51 -45.77 -15.50 9.94
CA VAL A 51 -44.39 -15.69 9.49
C VAL A 51 -43.56 -14.50 9.97
N ILE A 52 -42.71 -14.71 10.97
CA ILE A 52 -41.72 -13.70 11.41
C ILE A 52 -40.47 -13.89 10.56
N ASN A 53 -40.26 -13.03 9.56
CA ASN A 53 -39.00 -12.97 8.83
C ASN A 53 -37.98 -12.16 9.66
N THR A 54 -37.10 -12.85 10.39
CA THR A 54 -35.95 -12.21 11.04
C THR A 54 -34.93 -11.84 9.96
N ARG A 55 -34.81 -10.55 9.62
CA ARG A 55 -33.68 -10.06 8.82
C ARG A 55 -32.52 -9.78 9.78
N GLU A 56 -31.47 -10.58 9.71
CA GLU A 56 -30.18 -10.21 10.32
C GLU A 56 -29.51 -9.15 9.45
N GLU A 57 -29.51 -7.90 9.90
CA GLU A 57 -28.63 -6.87 9.35
C GLU A 57 -27.24 -7.02 9.98
N VAL A 58 -26.30 -7.66 9.27
CA VAL A 58 -24.88 -7.68 9.65
C VAL A 58 -24.29 -6.30 9.30
N ARG A 59 -24.26 -5.39 10.28
CA ARG A 59 -23.48 -4.15 10.17
C ARG A 59 -22.01 -4.45 10.43
N VAL A 60 -21.24 -4.62 9.36
CA VAL A 60 -19.77 -4.60 9.44
C VAL A 60 -19.33 -3.14 9.55
N SER A 61 -19.08 -2.67 10.77
CA SER A 61 -18.42 -1.37 10.96
C SER A 61 -16.92 -1.55 10.74
N ASP A 62 -16.39 -1.01 9.66
CA ASP A 62 -14.95 -0.83 9.48
C ASP A 62 -14.46 0.12 10.59
N THR A 63 -13.73 -0.41 11.57
CA THR A 63 -13.29 0.35 12.76
C THR A 63 -12.20 1.38 12.43
N THR A 64 -11.77 1.43 11.18
CA THR A 64 -10.68 2.29 10.72
C THR A 64 -11.24 3.58 10.11
N ASP A 65 -10.95 4.72 10.74
CA ASP A 65 -11.30 6.04 10.22
C ASP A 65 -10.36 6.43 9.07
N VAL A 66 -10.65 5.88 7.89
CA VAL A 66 -9.92 6.14 6.64
C VAL A 66 -9.86 7.63 6.30
N PRO A 67 -10.97 8.41 6.38
CA PRO A 67 -10.92 9.86 6.18
C PRO A 67 -9.88 10.55 7.06
N LYS A 68 -9.82 10.22 8.36
CA LYS A 68 -8.83 10.79 9.28
C LYS A 68 -7.40 10.47 8.88
N ILE A 69 -7.13 9.24 8.45
CA ILE A 69 -5.79 8.81 7.98
C ILE A 69 -5.39 9.62 6.75
N ILE A 70 -6.30 9.75 5.77
CA ILE A 70 -6.05 10.53 4.55
C ILE A 70 -5.79 12.00 4.88
N SER A 71 -6.65 12.62 5.69
CA SER A 71 -6.50 14.02 6.09
C SER A 71 -5.17 14.29 6.82
N ALA A 72 -4.67 13.32 7.59
CA ALA A 72 -3.38 13.42 8.25
C ALA A 72 -2.18 13.17 7.32
N ALA A 73 -2.37 12.39 6.24
CA ALA A 73 -1.32 12.06 5.28
C ALA A 73 -1.19 13.10 4.16
N ARG A 74 -2.29 13.72 3.73
CA ARG A 74 -2.35 14.63 2.57
C ARG A 74 -1.33 15.78 2.63
N PRO A 75 -1.14 16.51 3.76
CA PRO A 75 -0.17 17.60 3.83
C PRO A 75 1.30 17.18 3.68
N LYS A 76 1.57 15.87 3.82
CA LYS A 76 2.91 15.28 3.76
C LYS A 76 3.30 14.85 2.35
N LEU A 77 2.41 15.10 1.38
CA LEU A 77 2.59 14.80 -0.04
C LEU A 77 2.47 16.11 -0.83
N SER A 78 3.19 16.19 -1.94
CA SER A 78 3.22 17.36 -2.80
C SER A 78 3.07 17.00 -4.27
N GLY A 79 2.49 17.89 -5.06
CA GLY A 79 2.41 17.70 -6.51
C GLY A 79 3.63 18.29 -7.20
N VAL A 80 4.09 17.61 -8.26
CA VAL A 80 5.15 18.11 -9.14
C VAL A 80 4.49 18.66 -10.39
N PHE A 81 4.75 19.94 -10.68
CA PHE A 81 4.13 20.66 -11.77
C PHE A 81 5.18 21.23 -12.72
N VAL A 82 4.84 21.27 -14.00
CA VAL A 82 5.58 22.04 -15.00
C VAL A 82 4.78 23.28 -15.36
N VAL A 83 5.48 24.41 -15.48
CA VAL A 83 4.91 25.66 -16.02
C VAL A 83 5.56 25.92 -17.38
N SER A 84 4.75 25.90 -18.44
CA SER A 84 5.21 26.16 -19.81
C SER A 84 4.20 27.05 -20.53
N ALA A 85 4.69 28.15 -21.12
CA ALA A 85 3.87 29.12 -21.86
C ALA A 85 2.60 29.60 -21.10
N GLY A 86 2.70 29.81 -19.79
CA GLY A 86 1.59 30.28 -18.95
C GLY A 86 0.55 29.22 -18.59
N LYS A 87 0.76 27.95 -18.98
CA LYS A 87 -0.05 26.80 -18.55
C LYS A 87 0.70 25.99 -17.52
N THR A 88 -0.02 25.59 -16.48
CA THR A 88 0.47 24.66 -15.46
C THR A 88 -0.04 23.27 -15.78
N SER A 89 0.80 22.25 -15.62
CA SER A 89 0.38 20.86 -15.77
C SER A 89 1.06 19.99 -14.75
N GLN A 90 0.30 19.10 -14.11
CA GLN A 90 0.85 18.14 -13.18
C GLN A 90 1.59 17.05 -13.95
N VAL A 91 2.86 16.85 -13.60
CA VAL A 91 3.72 15.82 -14.23
C VAL A 91 3.97 14.63 -13.29
N GLY A 92 3.74 14.83 -11.99
CA GLY A 92 3.83 13.75 -11.01
C GLY A 92 3.42 14.14 -9.61
N ALA A 93 3.75 13.27 -8.67
CA ALA A 93 3.62 13.49 -7.23
C ALA A 93 4.98 13.31 -6.55
N ALA A 94 5.07 13.78 -5.31
CA ALA A 94 6.24 13.70 -4.48
C ALA A 94 5.87 13.49 -3.01
N VAL A 95 6.78 12.83 -2.29
CA VAL A 95 6.72 12.63 -0.84
C VAL A 95 7.60 13.67 -0.16
N ASN A 96 7.08 14.35 0.86
CA ASN A 96 7.85 15.35 1.59
C ASN A 96 8.77 14.63 2.59
N LEU A 97 10.09 14.66 2.39
CA LEU A 97 11.02 13.93 3.26
C LEU A 97 11.49 14.76 4.45
N THR A 98 11.80 16.04 4.23
CA THR A 98 12.42 16.89 5.25
C THR A 98 11.73 18.26 5.34
N SER A 99 11.76 18.85 6.54
CA SER A 99 11.11 20.13 6.82
C SER A 99 11.78 21.32 6.15
N ASP A 100 13.02 21.16 5.67
CA ASP A 100 13.80 22.14 4.92
C ASP A 100 13.60 22.02 3.39
N GLY A 101 12.50 21.41 2.96
CA GLY A 101 12.07 21.45 1.56
C GLY A 101 12.79 20.46 0.65
N THR A 102 13.14 19.27 1.15
CA THR A 102 13.56 18.14 0.32
C THR A 102 12.40 17.16 0.10
N PHE A 103 12.17 16.83 -1.17
CA PHE A 103 11.07 15.97 -1.61
C PHE A 103 11.62 14.77 -2.37
N LEU A 104 10.87 13.68 -2.38
CA LEU A 104 11.16 12.48 -3.17
C LEU A 104 10.14 12.32 -4.27
N THR A 105 10.59 12.16 -5.50
CA THR A 105 9.76 11.74 -6.63
C THR A 105 10.46 10.61 -7.40
N VAL A 106 9.99 10.34 -8.61
CA VAL A 106 10.57 9.35 -9.52
C VAL A 106 10.99 9.98 -10.84
N LYS A 107 12.00 9.38 -11.47
CA LYS A 107 12.56 9.83 -12.75
C LYS A 107 11.47 10.02 -13.82
N LYS A 108 10.52 9.09 -13.92
CA LYS A 108 9.43 9.13 -14.89
C LYS A 108 8.55 10.38 -14.77
N ALA A 109 8.37 10.91 -13.55
CA ALA A 109 7.61 12.15 -13.33
C ALA A 109 8.27 13.38 -13.97
N LEU A 110 9.56 13.29 -14.29
CA LEU A 110 10.38 14.41 -14.76
C LEU A 110 10.83 14.24 -16.22
N GLU A 111 10.42 13.15 -16.87
CA GLU A 111 10.86 12.84 -18.23
C GLU A 111 10.45 13.93 -19.23
N GLY A 112 11.44 14.39 -20.01
CA GLY A 112 11.24 15.45 -21.00
C GLY A 112 11.12 16.86 -20.42
N GLN A 113 11.22 17.04 -19.10
CA GLN A 113 11.10 18.35 -18.44
C GLN A 113 12.46 18.93 -18.05
N LYS A 114 12.60 20.24 -18.18
CA LYS A 114 13.76 20.98 -17.68
C LYS A 114 13.52 21.43 -16.24
N THR A 115 14.54 21.33 -15.39
CA THR A 115 14.50 21.75 -13.98
C THR A 115 13.97 23.17 -13.79
N GLU A 116 14.32 24.08 -14.70
CA GLU A 116 13.94 25.49 -14.65
C GLU A 116 12.43 25.75 -14.75
N ASN A 117 11.66 24.78 -15.23
CA ASN A 117 10.21 24.87 -15.41
C ASN A 117 9.44 24.07 -14.35
N LEU A 118 10.15 23.39 -13.44
CA LEU A 118 9.53 22.52 -12.45
C LEU A 118 9.29 23.23 -11.12
N TYR A 119 8.11 22.98 -10.57
CA TYR A 119 7.64 23.53 -9.31
C TYR A 119 7.07 22.42 -8.43
N ILE A 120 7.23 22.58 -7.12
CA ILE A 120 6.52 21.82 -6.10
C ILE A 120 5.33 22.65 -5.63
N LYS A 121 4.18 22.00 -5.47
CA LYS A 121 2.99 22.56 -4.80
C LYS A 121 2.66 21.70 -3.58
N LEU A 122 2.59 22.33 -2.41
CA LEU A 122 2.15 21.72 -1.15
C LEU A 122 0.61 21.65 -1.08
N ASP A 123 0.09 20.89 -0.13
CA ASP A 123 -1.36 20.75 0.12
C ASP A 123 -2.06 22.06 0.53
N ASP A 124 -1.34 22.99 1.16
CA ASP A 124 -1.86 24.31 1.53
C ASP A 124 -1.90 25.30 0.36
N GLY A 125 -1.47 24.88 -0.83
CA GLY A 125 -1.38 25.70 -2.03
C GLY A 125 -0.05 26.44 -2.19
N THR A 126 0.85 26.38 -1.21
CA THR A 126 2.19 26.99 -1.31
C THR A 126 2.96 26.35 -2.46
N THR A 127 3.59 27.18 -3.30
CA THR A 127 4.42 26.71 -4.42
C THR A 127 5.86 27.17 -4.29
N SER A 128 6.80 26.37 -4.80
CA SER A 128 8.21 26.74 -4.86
C SER A 128 8.89 26.11 -6.06
N LYS A 129 9.86 26.83 -6.63
CA LYS A 129 10.67 26.34 -7.73
C LYS A 129 11.67 25.29 -7.24
N ILE A 130 11.91 24.28 -8.05
CA ILE A 130 12.96 23.29 -7.78
C ILE A 130 14.33 23.90 -8.08
N VAL A 131 15.21 23.89 -7.08
CA VAL A 131 16.56 24.44 -7.14
C VAL A 131 17.55 23.40 -7.65
N SER A 132 17.46 22.17 -7.16
CA SER A 132 18.33 21.08 -7.57
C SER A 132 17.61 19.73 -7.55
N MET A 133 18.16 18.79 -8.32
CA MET A 133 17.67 17.42 -8.41
C MET A 133 18.84 16.46 -8.27
N VAL A 134 18.65 15.41 -7.49
CA VAL A 134 19.64 14.35 -7.29
C VAL A 134 18.98 13.03 -7.65
N LEU A 135 19.43 12.44 -8.75
CA LEU A 135 18.98 11.14 -9.24
C LEU A 135 19.80 10.04 -8.56
N ASP A 136 19.13 8.99 -8.11
CA ASP A 136 19.80 7.76 -7.68
C ASP A 136 20.22 6.93 -8.91
N PRO A 137 21.51 6.61 -9.12
CA PRO A 137 21.94 5.86 -10.30
C PRO A 137 21.44 4.40 -10.25
N ALA A 138 21.13 3.89 -9.06
CA ALA A 138 20.71 2.50 -8.88
C ALA A 138 19.18 2.32 -8.96
N THR A 139 18.40 3.39 -8.83
CA THR A 139 16.94 3.33 -8.77
C THR A 139 16.30 4.39 -9.67
N ASN A 140 14.97 4.36 -9.79
CA ASN A 140 14.22 5.40 -10.47
C ASN A 140 13.85 6.56 -9.54
N LEU A 141 14.48 6.70 -8.37
CA LEU A 141 14.15 7.73 -7.39
C LEU A 141 14.93 9.03 -7.63
N VAL A 142 14.28 10.16 -7.35
CA VAL A 142 14.88 11.49 -7.48
C VAL A 142 14.56 12.31 -6.23
N LEU A 143 15.58 12.91 -5.62
CA LEU A 143 15.41 13.94 -4.61
C LEU A 143 15.32 15.31 -5.28
N LEU A 144 14.33 16.09 -4.87
CA LEU A 144 14.09 17.44 -5.34
C LEU A 144 14.31 18.40 -4.16
N LYS A 145 15.13 19.43 -4.36
CA LYS A 145 15.39 20.45 -3.35
C LYS A 145 14.70 21.77 -3.73
N THR A 146 14.12 22.42 -2.74
CA THR A 146 13.50 23.74 -2.85
C THR A 146 14.02 24.66 -1.74
N GLU A 147 13.57 25.91 -1.72
CA GLU A 147 13.87 26.88 -0.66
C GLU A 147 12.81 26.91 0.46
N LEU A 148 11.82 26.02 0.40
CA LEU A 148 10.74 25.95 1.39
C LEU A 148 11.27 25.58 2.79
N ARG A 149 10.55 26.05 3.81
CA ARG A 149 10.81 25.75 5.22
C ARG A 149 9.51 25.36 5.91
N ASN A 150 9.63 24.62 7.01
CA ASN A 150 8.49 24.12 7.79
C ASN A 150 7.53 23.25 6.98
N VAL A 151 8.06 22.51 6.00
CA VAL A 151 7.28 21.58 5.18
C VAL A 151 6.82 20.41 6.05
N PRO A 152 5.53 20.01 6.03
CA PRO A 152 5.08 18.80 6.72
C PRO A 152 5.73 17.56 6.11
N THR A 153 6.30 16.69 6.95
CA THR A 153 7.08 15.52 6.49
C THR A 153 6.31 14.21 6.62
N ALA A 154 6.56 13.32 5.67
CA ALA A 154 6.04 11.96 5.68
C ALA A 154 6.92 11.06 6.55
N ALA A 155 6.27 10.23 7.38
CA ALA A 155 6.95 9.11 8.03
C ALA A 155 7.08 7.96 7.02
N LEU A 156 8.25 7.33 6.95
CA LEU A 156 8.47 6.14 6.13
C LEU A 156 8.19 4.90 6.99
N GLY A 157 7.18 4.13 6.61
CA GLY A 157 6.82 2.87 7.29
C GLY A 157 7.73 1.72 6.86
N ALA A 158 7.52 0.54 7.42
CA ALA A 158 8.28 -0.67 7.06
C ALA A 158 7.54 -1.49 5.99
N SER A 159 7.90 -1.29 4.71
CA SER A 159 7.41 -2.10 3.57
C SER A 159 7.59 -3.61 3.80
N ARG A 160 8.70 -4.00 4.45
CA ARG A 160 9.01 -5.39 4.80
C ARG A 160 8.05 -6.01 5.82
N ASN A 161 7.19 -5.25 6.47
CA ASN A 161 6.19 -5.80 7.38
C ASN A 161 4.85 -6.05 6.66
N LEU A 162 4.72 -5.59 5.41
CA LEU A 162 3.52 -5.81 4.62
C LEU A 162 3.33 -7.30 4.32
N SER A 163 2.09 -7.73 4.42
CA SER A 163 1.61 -9.07 4.08
C SER A 163 0.55 -8.96 2.98
N ALA A 164 0.40 -10.03 2.19
CA ALA A 164 -0.68 -10.08 1.22
C ALA A 164 -2.04 -9.98 1.95
N GLY A 165 -2.93 -9.14 1.44
CA GLY A 165 -4.19 -8.78 2.07
C GLY A 165 -4.13 -7.53 2.96
N ASP A 166 -2.94 -7.00 3.27
CA ASP A 166 -2.84 -5.73 4.00
C ASP A 166 -3.45 -4.61 3.18
N ARG A 167 -4.26 -3.78 3.85
CA ARG A 167 -4.90 -2.64 3.23
C ARG A 167 -3.96 -1.45 3.17
N ILE A 168 -3.88 -0.84 2.00
CA ILE A 168 -3.02 0.29 1.69
C ILE A 168 -3.79 1.31 0.85
N PHE A 169 -3.29 2.54 0.81
CA PHE A 169 -3.93 3.60 0.07
C PHE A 169 -2.94 4.28 -0.87
N PHE A 170 -3.33 4.44 -2.12
CA PHE A 170 -2.61 5.29 -3.05
C PHE A 170 -3.11 6.72 -2.90
N LEU A 171 -2.19 7.64 -2.65
CA LEU A 171 -2.46 9.05 -2.47
C LEU A 171 -1.63 9.88 -3.43
N ALA A 172 -2.31 10.61 -4.32
CA ALA A 172 -1.69 11.62 -5.14
C ALA A 172 -2.35 12.98 -4.86
N PRO A 173 -1.56 14.02 -4.55
CA PRO A 173 -2.05 15.39 -4.62
C PRO A 173 -2.48 15.70 -6.05
N THR A 174 -3.45 16.60 -6.19
CA THR A 174 -4.01 16.99 -7.49
C THR A 174 -3.84 18.47 -7.71
N GLU A 175 -3.99 18.91 -8.95
CA GLU A 175 -3.97 20.33 -9.29
C GLU A 175 -5.02 21.14 -8.53
N TRP A 176 -6.20 20.54 -8.30
CA TRP A 176 -7.33 21.17 -7.62
C TRP A 176 -7.48 20.68 -6.18
N ASP A 177 -7.42 21.61 -5.23
CA ASP A 177 -7.41 21.33 -3.79
C ASP A 177 -8.68 20.61 -3.28
N PHE A 178 -9.78 20.65 -4.05
CA PHE A 178 -11.06 20.03 -3.71
C PHE A 178 -11.21 18.58 -4.18
N SER A 179 -10.24 18.00 -4.89
CA SER A 179 -10.37 16.63 -5.42
C SER A 179 -9.05 15.85 -5.33
N PRO A 180 -8.51 15.57 -4.13
CA PRO A 180 -7.34 14.71 -3.99
C PRO A 180 -7.63 13.31 -4.55
N SER A 181 -6.64 12.72 -5.24
CA SER A 181 -6.77 11.38 -5.80
C SER A 181 -6.47 10.35 -4.71
N PHE A 182 -7.49 9.57 -4.37
CA PHE A 182 -7.45 8.51 -3.36
C PHE A 182 -7.89 7.20 -3.99
N GLN A 183 -7.12 6.14 -3.78
CA GLN A 183 -7.52 4.79 -4.16
C GLN A 183 -7.25 3.82 -3.01
N ASN A 184 -8.27 3.03 -2.67
CA ASN A 184 -8.16 1.93 -1.74
C ASN A 184 -7.61 0.69 -2.45
N ALA A 185 -6.61 0.06 -1.87
CA ALA A 185 -5.91 -1.08 -2.46
C ALA A 185 -5.53 -2.09 -1.39
N PHE A 186 -5.17 -3.28 -1.83
CA PHE A 186 -4.61 -4.32 -0.99
C PHE A 186 -3.27 -4.76 -1.55
N VAL A 187 -2.34 -5.09 -0.67
CA VAL A 187 -1.10 -5.75 -1.04
C VAL A 187 -1.47 -7.12 -1.63
N SER A 188 -1.14 -7.35 -2.89
CA SER A 188 -1.43 -8.61 -3.58
C SER A 188 -0.28 -9.60 -3.41
N GLN A 189 0.96 -9.10 -3.36
CA GLN A 189 2.14 -9.90 -3.07
C GLN A 189 3.04 -9.09 -2.16
N ARG A 190 3.54 -9.74 -1.11
CA ARG A 190 4.58 -9.19 -0.24
C ARG A 190 5.83 -8.90 -1.08
N GLN A 191 6.69 -8.02 -0.58
CA GLN A 191 8.03 -7.83 -1.11
C GLN A 191 8.74 -9.19 -1.20
N GLN A 192 8.88 -9.71 -2.41
CA GLN A 192 9.49 -10.99 -2.69
C GLN A 192 10.73 -10.79 -3.56
N SER A 193 11.64 -11.75 -3.40
CA SER A 193 12.63 -12.02 -4.43
C SER A 193 12.26 -13.34 -5.07
N ASP A 194 11.76 -13.27 -6.29
CA ASP A 194 11.27 -14.41 -7.05
C ASP A 194 12.42 -15.33 -7.41
N ALA A 195 12.32 -16.59 -7.00
CA ALA A 195 13.23 -17.63 -7.46
C ALA A 195 13.10 -17.78 -8.99
N GLY A 196 14.22 -17.71 -9.70
CA GLY A 196 14.27 -17.76 -11.17
C GLY A 196 14.36 -16.40 -11.87
N THR A 197 14.06 -15.29 -11.18
CA THR A 197 14.36 -13.95 -11.70
C THR A 197 15.87 -13.69 -11.59
N VAL A 198 16.46 -13.15 -12.65
CA VAL A 198 17.85 -12.71 -12.65
C VAL A 198 17.92 -11.28 -12.12
N TYR A 199 18.61 -11.13 -11.01
CA TYR A 199 18.86 -9.86 -10.33
C TYR A 199 20.24 -9.32 -10.69
N ASN A 200 20.38 -8.01 -10.64
CA ASN A 200 21.67 -7.33 -10.71
C ASN A 200 22.11 -6.98 -9.28
N SER A 201 23.33 -7.33 -8.91
CA SER A 201 23.91 -7.03 -7.58
C SER A 201 24.00 -5.53 -7.27
N ASP A 202 24.07 -4.69 -8.30
CA ASP A 202 24.29 -3.25 -8.17
C ASP A 202 22.98 -2.45 -8.13
N LEU A 203 21.87 -3.06 -8.60
CA LEU A 203 20.58 -2.37 -8.76
C LEU A 203 19.56 -2.97 -7.78
N PRO A 204 19.18 -2.26 -6.70
CA PRO A 204 18.17 -2.76 -5.80
C PRO A 204 16.80 -2.80 -6.47
N ARG A 205 16.09 -3.93 -6.36
CA ARG A 205 14.80 -4.20 -7.00
C ARG A 205 13.78 -4.70 -5.99
N ARG A 206 13.77 -4.08 -4.80
CA ARG A 206 12.78 -4.35 -3.75
C ARG A 206 11.46 -3.65 -4.05
N SER A 207 10.50 -4.43 -4.52
CA SER A 207 9.12 -4.02 -4.77
C SER A 207 8.13 -4.98 -4.11
N PHE A 208 6.96 -4.48 -3.74
CA PHE A 208 5.78 -5.30 -3.43
C PHE A 208 4.71 -5.06 -4.50
N ALA A 209 3.73 -5.95 -4.61
CA ALA A 209 2.62 -5.79 -5.54
C ALA A 209 1.35 -5.37 -4.80
N ALA A 210 0.54 -4.54 -5.46
CA ALA A 210 -0.74 -4.09 -4.94
C ALA A 210 -1.81 -4.07 -6.03
N SER A 211 -3.06 -4.35 -5.66
CA SER A 211 -4.19 -4.18 -6.55
C SER A 211 -4.61 -2.70 -6.57
N SER A 212 -4.20 -1.93 -7.58
CA SER A 212 -4.70 -0.56 -7.79
C SER A 212 -5.90 -0.54 -8.72
N ALA A 213 -6.92 0.23 -8.37
CA ALA A 213 -8.11 0.44 -9.20
C ALA A 213 -8.04 1.81 -9.87
N GLY A 214 -7.37 1.89 -11.03
CA GLY A 214 -7.32 3.10 -11.85
C GLY A 214 -5.91 3.48 -12.29
N ALA A 215 -5.84 4.60 -13.03
CA ALA A 215 -4.56 5.16 -13.44
C ALA A 215 -3.80 5.69 -12.23
N LEU A 216 -2.51 5.37 -12.16
CA LEU A 216 -1.59 5.86 -11.13
C LEU A 216 -0.71 6.96 -11.70
N VAL A 217 -0.38 7.94 -10.87
CA VAL A 217 0.49 9.07 -11.22
C VAL A 217 1.93 8.72 -10.83
N PRO A 218 2.95 8.94 -11.69
CA PRO A 218 4.33 8.76 -11.31
C PRO A 218 4.69 9.57 -10.04
N GLY A 219 5.32 8.92 -9.07
CA GLY A 219 5.64 9.51 -7.76
C GLY A 219 4.50 9.45 -6.75
N GLN A 220 3.36 8.83 -7.09
CA GLN A 220 2.23 8.64 -6.18
C GLN A 220 2.64 7.78 -4.98
N ALA A 221 2.33 8.26 -3.78
CA ALA A 221 2.70 7.58 -2.56
C ALA A 221 1.70 6.47 -2.21
N VAL A 222 2.21 5.40 -1.63
CA VAL A 222 1.42 4.34 -1.02
C VAL A 222 1.59 4.41 0.49
N ILE A 223 0.48 4.54 1.22
CA ILE A 223 0.47 4.61 2.67
C ILE A 223 -0.22 3.39 3.30
N ASN A 224 0.19 3.03 4.51
CA ASN A 224 -0.50 2.04 5.34
C ASN A 224 -1.62 2.67 6.18
N LEU A 225 -2.27 1.85 7.02
CA LEU A 225 -3.33 2.29 7.94
C LEU A 225 -2.84 3.29 9.02
N ASN A 226 -1.53 3.38 9.26
CA ASN A 226 -0.95 4.36 10.18
C ASN A 226 -0.66 5.72 9.52
N GLY A 227 -0.89 5.84 8.21
CA GLY A 227 -0.54 7.04 7.44
C GLY A 227 0.96 7.18 7.15
N GLU A 228 1.71 6.08 7.25
CA GLU A 228 3.14 6.02 6.91
C GLU A 228 3.31 5.58 5.46
N VAL A 229 4.27 6.18 4.76
CA VAL A 229 4.59 5.83 3.37
C VAL A 229 5.35 4.51 3.34
N VAL A 230 4.76 3.50 2.71
CA VAL A 230 5.33 2.15 2.54
C VAL A 230 5.87 1.92 1.13
N GLY A 231 5.60 2.82 0.19
CA GLY A 231 6.19 2.79 -1.13
C GLY A 231 5.79 3.96 -2.02
N VAL A 232 6.35 4.02 -3.21
CA VAL A 232 6.05 5.03 -4.23
C VAL A 232 5.92 4.34 -5.60
N TRP A 233 4.94 4.76 -6.39
CA TRP A 233 4.76 4.29 -7.76
C TRP A 233 5.77 4.96 -8.70
N ASP A 234 6.66 4.18 -9.33
CA ASP A 234 7.66 4.73 -10.26
C ASP A 234 7.14 4.92 -11.69
N GLY A 235 5.90 4.52 -11.94
CA GLY A 235 5.29 4.51 -13.27
C GLY A 235 5.23 3.13 -13.93
N SER A 236 5.86 2.13 -13.33
CA SER A 236 5.87 0.74 -13.78
C SER A 236 5.71 -0.27 -12.64
N SER A 237 6.30 0.02 -11.48
CA SER A 237 6.29 -0.83 -10.30
C SER A 237 6.29 0.02 -9.02
N LEU A 238 6.02 -0.62 -7.89
CA LEU A 238 6.12 0.01 -6.58
C LEU A 238 7.54 -0.10 -6.06
N VAL A 239 8.16 1.04 -5.77
CA VAL A 239 9.42 1.10 -5.03
C VAL A 239 9.10 1.07 -3.55
N SER A 240 9.66 0.10 -2.83
CA SER A 240 9.40 -0.11 -1.41
C SER A 240 10.06 0.98 -0.54
N SER A 241 9.46 1.29 0.62
CA SER A 241 9.96 2.35 1.50
C SER A 241 11.35 2.10 2.08
N ASP A 242 11.79 0.85 2.21
CA ASP A 242 13.15 0.52 2.63
C ASP A 242 14.20 0.95 1.59
N VAL A 243 13.89 0.87 0.29
CA VAL A 243 14.75 1.44 -0.78
C VAL A 243 14.83 2.96 -0.66
N ILE A 244 13.72 3.61 -0.36
CA ILE A 244 13.63 5.05 -0.14
C ILE A 244 14.45 5.47 1.08
N GLN A 245 14.37 4.71 2.18
CA GLN A 245 15.14 4.94 3.39
C GLN A 245 16.65 4.77 3.13
N ASP A 246 17.06 3.72 2.41
CA ASP A 246 18.46 3.50 2.06
C ASP A 246 19.01 4.64 1.19
N PHE A 247 18.21 5.10 0.21
CA PHE A 247 18.59 6.25 -0.62
C PHE A 247 18.73 7.54 0.21
N SER A 248 17.70 7.88 0.98
CA SER A 248 17.64 9.12 1.76
C SER A 248 18.75 9.16 2.80
N SER A 249 18.95 8.07 3.54
CA SER A 249 20.02 7.99 4.56
C SER A 249 21.41 8.10 3.94
N GLY A 250 21.65 7.45 2.80
CA GLY A 250 22.90 7.58 2.05
C GLY A 250 23.18 9.02 1.62
N TYR A 251 22.17 9.70 1.07
CA TYR A 251 22.27 11.09 0.64
C TYR A 251 22.56 12.06 1.80
N PHE A 252 21.79 11.96 2.89
CA PHE A 252 21.92 12.89 4.03
C PHE A 252 23.18 12.62 4.88
N SER A 253 23.64 11.37 4.95
CA SER A 253 24.82 11.01 5.78
C SER A 253 26.15 11.38 5.12
N ASN A 254 26.19 11.52 3.78
CA ASN A 254 27.42 11.70 3.02
C ASN A 254 27.55 13.10 2.40
N ASN A 255 27.14 14.15 3.13
CA ASN A 255 27.21 15.54 2.68
C ASN A 255 26.59 15.75 1.28
N SER A 256 25.44 15.14 1.02
CA SER A 256 24.73 15.21 -0.27
C SER A 256 25.44 14.55 -1.46
N SER A 257 26.50 13.75 -1.21
CA SER A 257 27.11 12.88 -2.21
C SER A 257 26.48 11.49 -2.14
N LEU A 258 26.01 10.99 -3.28
CA LEU A 258 25.42 9.66 -3.36
C LEU A 258 26.46 8.67 -3.90
N SER A 259 26.78 7.66 -3.11
CA SER A 259 27.66 6.56 -3.48
C SER A 259 26.92 5.25 -3.25
N ARG A 260 26.68 4.50 -4.32
CA ARG A 260 26.02 3.18 -4.28
C ARG A 260 27.09 2.09 -4.40
N PRO A 261 26.96 0.96 -3.67
CA PRO A 261 27.91 -0.13 -3.80
C PRO A 261 27.80 -0.80 -5.17
N ALA A 262 28.95 -1.11 -5.78
CA ALA A 262 29.03 -1.87 -7.03
C ALA A 262 29.88 -3.14 -6.86
N TYR A 263 29.29 -4.28 -7.16
CA TYR A 263 29.91 -5.59 -7.18
C TYR A 263 30.10 -6.08 -8.63
N GLY A 264 29.11 -5.84 -9.50
CA GLY A 264 29.15 -6.15 -10.93
C GLY A 264 29.03 -7.64 -11.27
N PHE A 265 27.95 -8.25 -10.80
CA PHE A 265 27.50 -9.58 -11.20
C PHE A 265 25.96 -9.67 -11.22
N THR A 266 25.41 -10.67 -11.90
CA THR A 266 24.00 -11.03 -11.82
C THR A 266 23.82 -12.38 -11.14
N TYR A 267 22.68 -12.57 -10.50
CA TYR A 267 22.40 -13.76 -9.71
C TYR A 267 20.91 -14.11 -9.74
N ARG A 268 20.58 -15.33 -9.33
CA ARG A 268 19.21 -15.73 -8.98
C ARG A 268 19.19 -16.35 -7.60
N ASN A 269 18.16 -16.07 -6.82
CA ASN A 269 17.98 -16.75 -5.55
C ASN A 269 17.50 -18.19 -5.78
N ILE A 270 18.01 -19.10 -4.97
CA ILE A 270 17.65 -20.52 -4.97
C ILE A 270 16.49 -20.70 -3.98
N SER A 271 15.35 -21.21 -4.46
CA SER A 271 14.22 -21.54 -3.59
C SER A 271 14.51 -22.77 -2.73
N SER A 272 13.80 -22.93 -1.62
CA SER A 272 13.87 -24.14 -0.81
C SER A 272 13.54 -25.40 -1.59
N LEU A 273 12.64 -25.31 -2.57
CA LEU A 273 12.30 -26.44 -3.43
C LEU A 273 13.46 -26.81 -4.37
N GLU A 274 14.05 -25.82 -5.03
CA GLU A 274 15.21 -26.01 -5.91
C GLU A 274 16.41 -26.55 -5.13
N ALA A 275 16.69 -25.99 -3.94
CA ALA A 275 17.75 -26.47 -3.05
C ALA A 275 17.57 -27.96 -2.70
N LYS A 276 16.36 -28.35 -2.31
CA LYS A 276 16.06 -29.75 -1.94
C LYS A 276 16.14 -30.71 -3.13
N LEU A 277 15.51 -30.36 -4.26
CA LEU A 277 15.47 -31.25 -5.44
C LEU A 277 16.81 -31.32 -6.17
N GLY A 278 17.56 -30.23 -6.20
CA GLY A 278 18.86 -30.14 -6.86
C GLY A 278 20.05 -30.52 -5.96
N ASN A 279 19.81 -30.88 -4.70
CA ASN A 279 20.85 -31.09 -3.69
C ASN A 279 21.84 -29.90 -3.60
N LEU A 280 21.29 -28.68 -3.66
CA LEU A 280 22.03 -27.42 -3.57
C LEU A 280 21.85 -26.80 -2.17
N GLN A 281 22.76 -25.90 -1.81
CA GLN A 281 22.58 -25.08 -0.60
C GLN A 281 21.64 -23.91 -0.89
N ILE A 282 20.90 -23.48 0.13
CA ILE A 282 20.12 -22.25 0.08
C ILE A 282 21.09 -21.07 -0.08
N GLY A 283 20.78 -20.18 -1.02
CA GLY A 283 21.65 -19.07 -1.35
C GLY A 283 21.29 -18.38 -2.65
N ALA A 284 22.26 -17.67 -3.21
CA ALA A 284 22.14 -16.98 -4.50
C ALA A 284 23.16 -17.52 -5.49
N MET A 285 22.69 -18.09 -6.60
CA MET A 285 23.54 -18.59 -7.67
C MET A 285 23.96 -17.46 -8.59
N VAL A 286 25.26 -17.30 -8.81
CA VAL A 286 25.83 -16.34 -9.75
C VAL A 286 25.55 -16.80 -11.17
N VAL A 287 24.87 -15.95 -11.94
CA VAL A 287 24.50 -16.20 -13.33
C VAL A 287 25.55 -15.66 -14.28
N LYS A 288 26.04 -14.44 -14.02
CA LYS A 288 27.04 -13.78 -14.85
C LYS A 288 27.93 -12.89 -13.99
N VAL A 289 29.22 -12.84 -14.30
CA VAL A 289 30.15 -11.85 -13.71
C VAL A 289 30.56 -10.85 -14.78
N ASN A 290 30.40 -9.55 -14.50
CA ASN A 290 30.75 -8.51 -15.46
C ASN A 290 32.26 -8.37 -15.58
N SER A 291 32.76 -8.14 -16.79
CA SER A 291 34.18 -7.85 -17.01
C SER A 291 34.60 -6.58 -16.29
N SER A 292 35.83 -6.58 -15.75
CA SER A 292 36.44 -5.49 -14.98
C SER A 292 35.74 -5.13 -13.66
N SER A 293 34.76 -5.92 -13.22
CA SER A 293 34.01 -5.69 -11.99
C SER A 293 34.78 -6.03 -10.72
N ALA A 294 34.27 -5.59 -9.56
CA ALA A 294 34.81 -5.97 -8.26
C ALA A 294 34.70 -7.49 -8.03
N ALA A 295 33.58 -8.10 -8.43
CA ALA A 295 33.37 -9.54 -8.35
C ALA A 295 34.37 -10.33 -9.20
N GLN A 296 34.65 -9.89 -10.43
CA GLN A 296 35.65 -10.55 -11.29
C GLN A 296 37.05 -10.48 -10.68
N LYS A 297 37.46 -9.29 -10.21
CA LYS A 297 38.77 -9.07 -9.57
C LYS A 297 38.96 -9.92 -8.32
N ALA A 298 37.87 -10.17 -7.58
CA ALA A 298 37.88 -11.03 -6.40
C ALA A 298 37.86 -12.54 -6.74
N GLY A 299 37.62 -12.91 -7.99
CA GLY A 299 37.59 -14.32 -8.43
C GLY A 299 36.23 -15.01 -8.26
N LEU A 300 35.13 -14.25 -8.15
CA LEU A 300 33.78 -14.79 -8.27
C LEU A 300 33.55 -15.31 -9.69
N LYS A 301 32.85 -16.43 -9.83
CA LYS A 301 32.62 -17.11 -11.11
C LYS A 301 31.14 -17.43 -11.31
N GLU A 302 30.77 -17.60 -12.57
CA GLU A 302 29.46 -18.14 -12.94
C GLU A 302 29.28 -19.54 -12.35
N GLY A 303 28.10 -19.83 -11.83
CA GLY A 303 27.79 -21.10 -11.16
C GLY A 303 28.11 -21.12 -9.65
N ASP A 304 28.85 -20.14 -9.12
CA ASP A 304 29.06 -20.03 -7.67
C ASP A 304 27.72 -19.85 -6.94
N ILE A 305 27.52 -20.57 -5.85
CA ILE A 305 26.36 -20.36 -4.96
C ILE A 305 26.83 -19.61 -3.73
N ILE A 306 26.43 -18.34 -3.60
CA ILE A 306 26.71 -17.53 -2.41
C ILE A 306 25.76 -17.97 -1.29
N THR A 307 26.32 -18.45 -0.18
CA THR A 307 25.56 -19.01 0.96
C THR A 307 25.69 -18.18 2.22
N ALA A 308 26.70 -17.33 2.33
CA ALA A 308 26.79 -16.32 3.39
C ALA A 308 27.46 -15.03 2.92
N ILE A 309 27.10 -13.93 3.57
CA ILE A 309 27.80 -12.64 3.48
C ILE A 309 28.37 -12.32 4.86
N ASN A 310 29.68 -12.13 4.92
CA ASN A 310 30.47 -12.14 6.14
C ASN A 310 30.15 -13.38 6.98
N ASP A 311 29.59 -13.19 8.18
CA ASP A 311 29.22 -14.29 9.07
C ASP A 311 27.70 -14.51 9.13
N THR A 312 26.95 -13.89 8.19
CA THR A 312 25.49 -14.03 8.11
C THR A 312 25.11 -14.94 6.95
N ALA A 313 24.55 -16.11 7.29
CA ALA A 313 24.01 -17.05 6.31
C ALA A 313 22.81 -16.43 5.57
N LEU A 314 22.73 -16.72 4.27
CA LEU A 314 21.55 -16.40 3.48
C LEU A 314 20.40 -17.35 3.85
N ALA A 315 19.18 -16.85 3.70
CA ALA A 315 17.95 -17.60 3.89
C ALA A 315 16.97 -17.25 2.77
N GLU A 316 16.01 -18.13 2.48
CA GLU A 316 15.03 -17.91 1.41
C GLU A 316 14.20 -16.64 1.63
N ASP A 317 13.86 -16.32 2.89
CA ASP A 317 13.11 -15.12 3.27
C ASP A 317 13.98 -13.85 3.32
N LYS A 318 15.30 -13.99 3.21
CA LYS A 318 16.28 -12.90 3.24
C LYS A 318 17.21 -13.02 2.03
N PRO A 319 16.76 -12.57 0.84
CA PRO A 319 17.53 -12.65 -0.39
C PRO A 319 18.84 -11.84 -0.31
N LEU A 320 19.79 -12.18 -1.19
CA LEU A 320 21.11 -11.57 -1.23
C LEU A 320 21.07 -10.03 -1.29
N GLU A 321 20.12 -9.44 -2.03
CA GLU A 321 19.96 -7.99 -2.15
C GLU A 321 19.92 -7.26 -0.80
N ASN A 322 19.27 -7.85 0.20
CA ASN A 322 19.11 -7.27 1.54
C ASN A 322 20.45 -7.08 2.27
N TYR A 323 21.49 -7.76 1.82
CA TYR A 323 22.84 -7.67 2.39
C TYR A 323 23.71 -6.71 1.57
N LEU A 324 23.66 -6.82 0.24
CA LEU A 324 24.53 -6.06 -0.67
C LEU A 324 24.43 -4.54 -0.48
N GLN A 325 23.23 -4.03 -0.21
CA GLN A 325 22.97 -2.59 -0.11
C GLN A 325 23.39 -1.95 1.22
N LYS A 326 23.86 -2.76 2.19
CA LYS A 326 24.31 -2.26 3.50
C LYS A 326 25.75 -1.74 3.49
N TYR A 327 26.51 -2.08 2.45
CA TYR A 327 27.92 -1.76 2.33
C TYR A 327 28.13 -0.52 1.48
N ARG A 328 29.29 0.11 1.65
CA ARG A 328 29.72 1.31 0.94
C ARG A 328 30.86 0.98 -0.01
N ALA A 329 31.07 1.84 -1.00
CA ALA A 329 32.26 1.78 -1.82
C ALA A 329 33.53 1.80 -0.95
N GLY A 330 34.47 0.90 -1.24
CA GLY A 330 35.69 0.70 -0.47
C GLY A 330 35.60 -0.35 0.64
N ASP A 331 34.39 -0.77 1.05
CA ASP A 331 34.24 -1.83 2.04
C ASP A 331 34.81 -3.16 1.52
N LYS A 332 35.29 -4.00 2.44
CA LYS A 332 35.67 -5.38 2.14
C LYS A 332 34.61 -6.32 2.68
N VAL A 333 34.04 -7.13 1.79
CA VAL A 333 32.95 -8.05 2.12
C VAL A 333 33.36 -9.48 1.79
N LYS A 334 33.23 -10.40 2.74
CA LYS A 334 33.51 -11.82 2.55
C LYS A 334 32.24 -12.51 2.03
N PHE A 335 32.34 -13.17 0.88
CA PHE A 335 31.29 -14.00 0.33
C PHE A 335 31.71 -15.45 0.55
N SER A 336 30.94 -16.21 1.34
CA SER A 336 31.12 -17.65 1.41
C SER A 336 30.33 -18.28 0.28
N VAL A 337 31.02 -18.99 -0.61
CA VAL A 337 30.45 -19.61 -1.80
C VAL A 337 30.65 -21.11 -1.81
N VAL A 338 29.76 -21.80 -2.51
CA VAL A 338 29.93 -23.19 -2.91
C VAL A 338 30.25 -23.24 -4.39
N ARG A 339 31.38 -23.86 -4.74
CA ARG A 339 31.86 -24.07 -6.11
C ARG A 339 32.30 -25.52 -6.23
N ASP A 340 31.77 -26.24 -7.21
CA ASP A 340 32.07 -27.67 -7.44
C ASP A 340 31.90 -28.55 -6.18
N GLY A 341 30.93 -28.20 -5.32
CA GLY A 341 30.67 -28.87 -4.04
C GLY A 341 31.59 -28.47 -2.87
N GLY A 342 32.66 -27.72 -3.11
CA GLY A 342 33.57 -27.19 -2.10
C GLY A 342 33.17 -25.81 -1.60
N LYS A 343 33.46 -25.51 -0.32
CA LYS A 343 33.29 -24.17 0.26
C LYS A 343 34.53 -23.31 -0.01
N ILE A 344 34.32 -22.09 -0.48
CA ILE A 344 35.37 -21.10 -0.77
C ILE A 344 34.93 -19.75 -0.20
N ASP A 345 35.84 -19.03 0.45
CA ASP A 345 35.60 -17.65 0.86
C ASP A 345 36.24 -16.69 -0.16
N ILE A 346 35.46 -15.72 -0.63
CA ILE A 346 35.87 -14.71 -1.61
C ILE A 346 35.74 -13.33 -0.97
N ASN A 347 36.83 -12.59 -0.87
CA ASN A 347 36.80 -11.22 -0.34
C ASN A 347 36.67 -10.21 -1.49
N ILE A 348 35.53 -9.53 -1.54
CA ILE A 348 35.24 -8.51 -2.55
C ILE A 348 35.50 -7.12 -1.96
N ALA A 349 36.33 -6.34 -2.63
CA ALA A 349 36.43 -4.90 -2.38
C ALA A 349 35.32 -4.18 -3.17
N VAL A 350 34.35 -3.62 -2.46
CA VAL A 350 33.14 -3.02 -3.03
C VAL A 350 33.51 -1.79 -3.86
N GLY A 351 33.09 -1.78 -5.12
CA GLY A 351 33.24 -0.65 -6.01
C GLY A 351 32.18 0.44 -5.77
N GLU A 352 32.27 1.50 -6.57
CA GLU A 352 31.28 2.58 -6.57
C GLU A 352 30.48 2.55 -7.88
N LEU A 353 29.16 2.49 -7.77
CA LEU A 353 28.25 2.71 -8.88
C LEU A 353 28.11 4.23 -9.07
N LYS A 354 28.55 4.72 -10.22
CA LYS A 354 28.51 6.14 -10.59
C LYS A 354 27.30 6.49 -11.42
#